data_AF-G5K505-F1
#
_entry.id   AF-G5K505-F1
#
_cell.length_a   1.000
_cell.length_b   1.000
_cell.length_c   1.000
_cell.angle_alpha   90.00
_cell.angle_beta   90.00
_cell.angle_gamma   90.00
#
_symmetry.space_group_name_H-M   'P 1'
#
loop_
_entity.id
_entity.type
_entity.pdbx_description
1 polymer ?
#
loop_
_entity_poly.entity_id
_entity_poly.type
_entity_poly.pdbx_seq_one_letter_code
_entity_poly.pdbx_strand_id
1 'polypeptide(L)'
;MVSKYLKQMTDSEIMVVLVSGMGSMSVSILGGYIALGIPMEYLLIASTMVPIGSILVAKTLYPQVEPIQEIETVKMDNKGQHSNIIDAIADGASTGAQMAFSIGASLVAFVGLVALINMILSVFGIRLEQIFSYVFAPFGFLMGFDGKNILMEGNLLGSKLVLNEFVAFQELGQHIKSLDYRTALLATISLCGFANLSSLGICISGIAVLCPEKRGTLARLVFRSMLGGIAVSLLSALLVGLVTLI
;
A
#
# COMPACT_ATOMS: atom_id res chain seq x y z
N MET A 1 -0.12 17.29 4.54
CA MET A 1 0.62 17.59 5.79
C MET A 1 1.99 18.21 5.50
N VAL A 2 2.86 17.56 4.70
CA VAL A 2 4.23 18.05 4.42
C VAL A 2 4.40 18.77 3.07
N SER A 3 3.30 19.15 2.41
CA SER A 3 3.30 19.79 1.08
C SER A 3 4.27 20.97 0.96
N LYS A 4 4.35 21.80 2.00
CA LYS A 4 5.22 22.98 2.07
C LYS A 4 6.71 22.65 2.00
N TYR A 5 7.09 21.44 2.41
CA TYR A 5 8.48 21.01 2.52
C TYR A 5 8.96 20.19 1.31
N LEU A 6 8.04 19.67 0.49
CA LEU A 6 8.35 18.78 -0.63
C LEU A 6 9.41 19.35 -1.58
N LYS A 7 9.38 20.66 -1.83
CA LYS A 7 10.34 21.33 -2.72
C LYS A 7 11.77 21.30 -2.18
N GLN A 8 11.91 21.40 -0.85
CA GLN A 8 13.19 21.46 -0.13
C GLN A 8 13.74 20.08 0.20
N MET A 9 12.87 19.05 0.23
CA MET A 9 13.27 17.68 0.55
C MET A 9 14.30 17.12 -0.43
N THR A 10 15.30 16.47 0.13
CA THR A 10 16.28 15.63 -0.55
C THR A 10 15.60 14.38 -1.14
N ASP A 11 16.30 13.68 -2.02
CA ASP A 11 15.80 12.43 -2.60
C ASP A 11 15.49 11.36 -1.55
N SER A 12 16.32 11.28 -0.51
CA SER A 12 16.14 10.32 0.60
C SER A 12 14.94 10.67 1.48
N GLU A 13 14.59 11.95 1.64
CA GLU A 13 13.36 12.37 2.33
C GLU A 13 12.12 12.09 1.47
N ILE A 14 12.20 12.34 0.16
CA ILE A 14 11.13 12.00 -0.78
C ILE A 14 10.91 10.48 -0.82
N MET A 15 11.97 9.67 -0.72
CA MET A 15 11.84 8.22 -0.61
C MET A 15 11.00 7.82 0.61
N VAL A 16 11.20 8.45 1.77
CA VAL A 16 10.36 8.20 2.97
C VAL A 16 8.91 8.57 2.71
N VAL A 17 8.63 9.71 2.06
CA VAL A 17 7.26 10.13 1.71
C VAL A 17 6.60 9.12 0.76
N LEU A 18 7.32 8.63 -0.25
CA LEU A 18 6.78 7.67 -1.21
C LEU A 18 6.57 6.29 -0.58
N VAL A 19 7.54 5.78 0.17
CA VAL A 19 7.45 4.48 0.85
C VAL A 19 6.35 4.50 1.90
N SER A 20 6.21 5.58 2.68
CA SER A 20 5.12 5.70 3.66
C SER A 20 3.75 5.79 3.00
N GLY A 21 3.63 6.51 1.88
CA GLY A 21 2.39 6.55 1.11
C GLY A 21 1.97 5.19 0.56
N MET A 22 2.93 4.42 0.03
CA MET A 22 2.68 3.09 -0.54
C MET A 22 2.59 1.97 0.50
N GLY A 23 3.27 2.11 1.64
CA GLY A 23 3.23 1.16 2.75
C GLY A 23 2.03 1.34 3.67
N SER A 24 1.30 2.46 3.56
CA SER A 24 0.10 2.76 4.36
C SER A 24 -1.19 2.45 3.61
N MET A 25 -2.29 2.46 4.36
CA MET A 25 -3.65 2.57 3.84
C MET A 25 -4.26 3.91 4.27
N SER A 26 -5.30 4.34 3.55
CA SER A 26 -6.11 5.48 3.95
C SER A 26 -7.25 5.01 4.86
N VAL A 27 -7.57 5.80 5.89
CA VAL A 27 -8.75 5.54 6.73
C VAL A 27 -10.04 5.57 5.89
N SER A 28 -10.07 6.37 4.82
CA SER A 28 -11.24 6.53 3.95
C SER A 28 -11.69 5.23 3.26
N ILE A 29 -10.81 4.23 3.16
CA ILE A 29 -11.11 2.97 2.49
C ILE A 29 -11.18 1.78 3.44
N LEU A 30 -10.83 1.94 4.72
CA LEU A 30 -10.90 0.86 5.71
C LEU A 30 -12.32 0.29 5.80
N GLY A 31 -13.34 1.14 5.72
CA GLY A 31 -14.74 0.72 5.67
C GLY A 31 -15.05 -0.25 4.53
N GLY A 32 -14.39 -0.09 3.38
CA GLY A 32 -14.48 -1.02 2.26
C GLY A 32 -13.92 -2.40 2.59
N TYR A 33 -12.76 -2.46 3.25
CA TYR A 33 -12.17 -3.73 3.67
C TYR A 33 -12.98 -4.44 4.75
N ILE A 34 -13.56 -3.69 5.71
CA ILE A 34 -14.50 -4.26 6.69
C ILE A 34 -15.70 -4.88 5.98
N ALA A 35 -16.24 -4.19 4.98
CA ALA A 35 -17.39 -4.68 4.22
C ALA A 35 -17.06 -5.99 3.45
N LEU A 36 -15.79 -6.25 3.16
CA LEU A 36 -15.29 -7.51 2.59
C LEU A 36 -15.09 -8.61 3.65
N GLY A 37 -15.35 -8.34 4.92
CA GLY A 37 -15.24 -9.30 6.03
C GLY A 37 -13.90 -9.28 6.76
N ILE A 38 -13.04 -8.30 6.49
CA ILE A 38 -11.74 -8.17 7.15
C ILE A 38 -11.92 -7.55 8.55
N PRO A 39 -11.43 -8.19 9.64
CA PRO A 39 -11.52 -7.63 10.99
C PRO A 39 -10.82 -6.28 11.11
N MET A 40 -11.50 -5.31 11.72
CA MET A 40 -10.95 -3.97 11.94
C MET A 40 -9.69 -4.02 12.80
N GLU A 41 -9.65 -4.92 13.77
CA GLU A 41 -8.51 -5.09 14.67
C GLU A 41 -7.22 -5.37 13.87
N TYR A 42 -7.29 -6.20 12.83
CA TYR A 42 -6.14 -6.58 12.02
C TYR A 42 -5.62 -5.39 11.19
N LEU A 43 -6.55 -4.62 10.61
CA LEU A 43 -6.22 -3.42 9.83
C LEU A 43 -5.58 -2.33 10.69
N LEU A 44 -6.07 -2.15 11.92
CA LEU A 44 -5.50 -1.18 12.87
C LEU A 44 -4.11 -1.61 13.33
N ILE A 45 -3.91 -2.90 13.67
CA ILE A 45 -2.58 -3.44 14.02
C ILE A 45 -1.59 -3.14 12.88
N ALA A 46 -1.94 -3.47 11.64
CA ALA A 46 -1.09 -3.20 10.49
C ALA A 46 -0.75 -1.70 10.36
N SER A 47 -1.75 -0.83 10.47
CA SER A 47 -1.60 0.62 10.31
C SER A 47 -0.65 1.24 11.34
N THR A 48 -0.62 0.71 12.57
CA THR A 48 0.29 1.22 13.62
C THR A 48 1.77 0.91 13.35
N MET A 49 2.07 -0.13 12.57
CA MET A 49 3.45 -0.54 12.26
C MET A 49 4.07 0.29 11.12
N VAL A 50 3.22 0.88 10.28
CA VAL A 50 3.63 1.56 9.03
C VAL A 50 4.62 2.71 9.26
N PRO A 51 4.46 3.64 10.22
CA PRO A 51 5.38 4.77 10.36
C PRO A 51 6.83 4.33 10.60
N ILE A 52 7.03 3.38 11.51
CA ILE A 52 8.35 2.86 11.87
C ILE A 52 8.92 2.04 10.72
N GLY A 53 8.12 1.11 10.17
CA GLY A 53 8.53 0.29 9.03
C GLY A 53 8.92 1.13 7.83
N SER A 54 8.18 2.19 7.53
CA SER A 54 8.43 3.07 6.38
C SER A 54 9.74 3.82 6.51
N ILE A 55 10.05 4.36 7.69
CA ILE A 55 11.33 5.07 7.92
C ILE A 55 12.49 4.08 7.79
N LEU A 56 12.39 2.92 8.45
CA LEU A 56 13.44 1.89 8.43
C LEU A 56 13.72 1.42 7.01
N VAL A 57 12.68 1.02 6.27
CA VAL A 57 12.81 0.52 4.90
C VAL A 57 13.29 1.62 3.96
N ALA A 58 12.71 2.81 4.02
CA ALA A 58 13.10 3.90 3.13
C ALA A 58 14.56 4.33 3.34
N LYS A 59 15.02 4.44 4.59
CA LYS A 59 16.41 4.82 4.88
C LYS A 59 17.41 3.69 4.62
N THR A 60 16.97 2.43 4.63
CA THR A 60 17.78 1.30 4.17
C THR A 60 17.91 1.28 2.64
N LEU A 61 16.82 1.54 1.92
CA LEU A 61 16.80 1.57 0.45
C LEU A 61 17.49 2.80 -0.13
N TYR A 62 17.39 3.95 0.54
CA TYR A 62 17.95 5.21 0.10
C TYR A 62 18.44 6.03 1.31
N PRO A 63 19.68 5.78 1.79
CA PRO A 63 20.25 6.49 2.93
C PRO A 63 20.35 8.01 2.71
N GLN A 64 20.29 8.78 3.80
CA GLN A 64 20.50 10.23 3.75
C GLN A 64 22.00 10.50 3.63
N VAL A 65 22.42 11.06 2.49
CA VAL A 65 23.81 11.49 2.25
C VAL A 65 23.93 12.99 1.98
N GLU A 66 22.84 13.59 1.51
CA GLU A 66 22.75 15.02 1.26
C GLU A 66 22.51 15.79 2.57
N PRO A 67 23.06 17.01 2.70
CA PRO A 67 22.81 17.84 3.87
C PRO A 67 21.31 18.13 3.99
N ILE A 68 20.79 17.98 5.21
CA ILE A 68 19.38 18.25 5.51
C ILE A 68 19.19 19.73 5.81
N GLN A 69 18.02 20.27 5.47
CA GLN A 69 17.60 21.57 5.98
C GLN A 69 16.98 21.39 7.36
N GLU A 70 17.63 21.95 8.38
CA GLU A 70 17.05 21.99 9.72
C GLU A 70 15.85 22.93 9.73
N ILE A 71 14.68 22.37 10.05
CA ILE A 71 13.44 23.12 10.20
C ILE A 71 13.13 23.19 11.69
N GLU A 72 13.45 24.31 12.34
CA GLU A 72 13.24 24.49 13.78
C GLU A 72 11.75 24.47 14.17
N THR A 73 10.86 24.91 13.25
CA THR A 73 9.42 24.95 13.51
C THR A 73 8.65 24.27 12.39
N VAL A 74 8.17 23.06 12.66
CA VAL A 74 7.27 22.34 11.76
C VAL A 74 5.88 22.98 11.84
N LYS A 75 5.41 23.52 10.71
CA LYS A 75 4.06 24.05 10.56
C LYS A 75 3.28 23.13 9.65
N MET A 76 2.22 22.53 10.19
CA MET A 76 1.28 21.78 9.35
C MET A 76 0.55 22.74 8.42
N ASP A 77 0.42 22.32 7.16
CA ASP A 77 -0.40 23.03 6.19
C ASP A 77 -1.88 22.72 6.47
N ASN A 78 -2.53 23.56 7.26
CA ASN A 78 -3.95 23.41 7.55
C ASN A 78 -4.76 24.00 6.38
N LYS A 79 -4.97 23.20 5.33
CA LYS A 79 -5.73 23.60 4.12
C LYS A 79 -7.25 23.59 4.32
N GLY A 80 -7.76 23.24 5.51
CA GLY A 80 -9.19 23.24 5.81
C GLY A 80 -9.68 24.64 6.18
N GLN A 81 -10.04 25.47 5.21
CA GLN A 81 -10.79 26.70 5.44
C GLN A 81 -12.30 26.42 5.42
N HIS A 82 -12.77 25.53 6.30
CA HIS A 82 -14.21 25.23 6.39
C HIS A 82 -14.90 26.26 7.27
N SER A 83 -16.04 26.75 6.79
CA SER A 83 -16.81 27.79 7.51
C SER A 83 -17.49 27.25 8.76
N ASN A 84 -17.81 25.95 8.78
CA ASN A 84 -18.43 25.24 9.91
C ASN A 84 -18.31 23.72 9.75
N ILE A 85 -18.83 22.96 10.71
CA ILE A 85 -18.80 21.49 10.72
C ILE A 85 -19.56 20.89 9.52
N ILE A 86 -20.67 21.49 9.11
CA ILE A 86 -21.48 20.97 7.98
C ILE A 86 -20.71 21.11 6.67
N ASP A 87 -20.03 22.24 6.47
CA ASP A 87 -19.13 22.48 5.34
C ASP A 87 -17.99 21.43 5.29
N ALA A 88 -17.36 21.15 6.42
CA ALA A 88 -16.33 20.11 6.52
C ALA A 88 -16.88 18.70 6.21
N ILE A 89 -18.09 18.36 6.66
CA ILE A 89 -18.75 17.10 6.34
C ILE A 89 -19.07 17.01 4.84
N ALA A 90 -19.61 18.07 4.25
CA ALA A 90 -19.98 18.11 2.84
C ALA A 90 -18.74 17.98 1.93
N ASP A 91 -17.66 18.68 2.24
CA ASP A 91 -16.39 18.59 1.51
C ASP A 91 -15.76 17.20 1.64
N GLY A 92 -15.78 16.63 2.86
CA GLY A 92 -15.35 15.26 3.11
C GLY A 92 -16.16 14.22 2.31
N ALA A 93 -17.49 14.38 2.25
CA ALA A 93 -18.37 13.51 1.47
C ALA A 93 -18.09 13.60 -0.04
N SER A 94 -17.90 14.81 -0.57
CA SER A 94 -17.53 15.05 -1.97
C SER A 94 -16.18 14.42 -2.33
N THR A 95 -15.17 14.63 -1.48
CA THR A 95 -13.85 14.00 -1.62
C THR A 95 -13.96 12.47 -1.59
N GLY A 96 -14.75 11.92 -0.66
CA GLY A 96 -15.00 10.48 -0.57
C GLY A 96 -15.67 9.91 -1.82
N ALA A 97 -16.66 10.59 -2.38
CA ALA A 97 -17.32 10.19 -3.63
C ALA A 97 -16.33 10.17 -4.81
N GLN A 98 -15.47 11.19 -4.92
CA GLN A 98 -14.44 11.25 -5.95
C GLN A 98 -13.40 10.12 -5.78
N MET A 99 -13.02 9.79 -4.54
CA MET A 99 -12.13 8.66 -4.25
C MET A 99 -12.77 7.33 -4.67
N ALA A 100 -14.04 7.09 -4.31
CA ALA A 100 -14.76 5.87 -4.68
C ALA A 100 -14.83 5.68 -6.20
N PHE A 101 -15.17 6.75 -6.94
CA PHE A 101 -15.17 6.72 -8.41
C PHE A 101 -13.77 6.42 -8.97
N SER A 102 -12.73 7.07 -8.44
CA SER A 102 -11.35 6.89 -8.90
C SER A 102 -10.85 5.46 -8.66
N ILE A 103 -11.17 4.87 -7.50
CA ILE A 103 -10.84 3.48 -7.17
C ILE A 103 -11.57 2.53 -8.11
N GLY A 104 -12.88 2.73 -8.32
CA GLY A 104 -13.68 1.92 -9.25
C GLY A 104 -13.15 1.97 -10.68
N ALA A 105 -12.81 3.17 -11.18
CA ALA A 105 -12.22 3.35 -12.51
C ALA A 105 -10.85 2.66 -12.63
N SER A 106 -9.99 2.80 -11.60
CA SER A 106 -8.69 2.13 -11.55
C SER A 106 -8.83 0.62 -11.57
N LEU A 107 -9.75 0.06 -10.78
CA LEU A 107 -10.06 -1.37 -10.75
C LEU A 107 -10.42 -1.90 -12.15
N VAL A 108 -11.35 -1.24 -12.84
CA VAL A 108 -11.76 -1.63 -14.20
C VAL A 108 -10.57 -1.60 -15.17
N ALA A 109 -9.76 -0.53 -15.13
CA ALA A 109 -8.62 -0.38 -16.02
C ALA A 109 -7.55 -1.46 -15.78
N PHE A 110 -7.14 -1.69 -14.54
CA PHE A 110 -6.09 -2.66 -14.21
C PHE A 110 -6.55 -4.10 -14.36
N VAL A 111 -7.78 -4.44 -13.96
CA VAL A 111 -8.34 -5.78 -14.22
C VAL A 111 -8.40 -6.05 -15.72
N GLY A 112 -8.84 -5.07 -16.53
CA GLY A 112 -8.86 -5.20 -17.99
C GLY A 112 -7.47 -5.37 -18.60
N LEU A 113 -6.48 -4.59 -18.15
CA LEU A 113 -5.10 -4.70 -18.62
C LEU A 113 -4.48 -6.06 -18.27
N VAL A 114 -4.67 -6.51 -17.03
CA VAL A 114 -4.16 -7.82 -16.57
C VAL A 114 -4.86 -8.96 -17.30
N ALA A 115 -6.17 -8.84 -17.58
CA ALA A 115 -6.87 -9.81 -18.41
C ALA A 115 -6.27 -9.92 -19.82
N LEU A 116 -5.88 -8.78 -20.44
CA LEU A 116 -5.19 -8.78 -21.73
C LEU A 116 -3.82 -9.46 -21.64
N ILE A 117 -3.05 -9.19 -20.60
CA ILE A 117 -1.75 -9.86 -20.39
C ILE A 117 -1.95 -11.37 -20.18
N ASN A 118 -2.94 -11.75 -19.37
CA ASN A 118 -3.30 -13.15 -19.12
C ASN A 118 -3.77 -13.86 -20.39
N MET A 119 -4.44 -13.17 -21.31
CA MET A 119 -4.80 -13.72 -22.62
C MET A 119 -3.54 -14.10 -23.42
N ILE A 120 -2.50 -13.27 -23.40
CA ILE A 120 -1.22 -13.57 -24.06
C ILE A 120 -0.50 -14.72 -23.35
N LEU A 121 -0.43 -14.68 -22.01
CA LEU A 121 0.23 -15.72 -21.21
C LEU A 121 -0.48 -17.07 -21.26
N SER A 122 -1.78 -17.09 -21.59
CA SER A 122 -2.56 -18.33 -21.72
C SER A 122 -1.99 -19.30 -22.76
N VAL A 123 -1.24 -18.80 -23.75
CA VAL A 123 -0.50 -19.63 -24.73
C VAL A 123 0.51 -20.57 -24.05
N PHE A 124 1.05 -20.15 -22.90
CA PHE A 124 1.97 -20.94 -22.07
C PHE A 124 1.27 -21.64 -20.91
N GLY A 125 -0.06 -21.54 -20.79
CA GLY A 125 -0.84 -22.12 -19.70
C GLY A 125 -0.62 -21.45 -18.33
N ILE A 126 -0.13 -20.22 -18.30
CA ILE A 126 0.18 -19.48 -17.05
C ILE A 126 -0.58 -18.16 -16.97
N ARG A 127 -0.76 -17.67 -15.74
CA ARG A 127 -1.31 -16.34 -15.44
C ARG A 127 -0.26 -15.46 -14.76
N LEU A 128 -0.41 -14.15 -14.91
CA LEU A 128 0.49 -13.16 -14.30
C LEU A 128 0.47 -13.27 -12.77
N GLU A 129 -0.71 -13.45 -12.18
CA GLU A 129 -0.86 -13.62 -10.73
C GLU A 129 -0.20 -14.90 -10.24
N GLN A 130 -0.22 -15.98 -11.04
CA GLN A 130 0.46 -17.23 -10.69
C GLN A 130 1.98 -17.06 -10.67
N ILE A 131 2.54 -16.32 -11.63
CA ILE A 131 3.98 -16.03 -11.64
C ILE A 131 4.36 -15.32 -10.35
N PHE A 132 3.65 -14.25 -10.00
CA PHE A 132 3.94 -13.52 -8.76
C PHE A 132 3.60 -14.32 -7.50
N SER A 133 2.66 -15.26 -7.57
CA SER A 133 2.38 -16.18 -6.47
C SER A 133 3.60 -17.01 -6.09
N TYR A 134 4.29 -17.61 -7.06
CA TYR A 134 5.53 -18.33 -6.80
C TYR A 134 6.68 -17.42 -6.35
N VAL A 135 6.72 -16.16 -6.84
CA VAL A 135 7.70 -15.17 -6.37
C VAL A 135 7.47 -14.80 -4.91
N PHE A 136 6.21 -14.70 -4.47
CA PHE A 136 5.86 -14.30 -3.11
C PHE A 136 5.71 -15.46 -2.12
N ALA A 137 5.54 -16.69 -2.58
CA ALA A 137 5.43 -17.88 -1.74
C ALA A 137 6.59 -18.03 -0.72
N PRO A 138 7.87 -17.76 -1.05
CA PRO A 138 8.95 -17.79 -0.07
C PRO A 138 8.72 -16.84 1.11
N PHE A 139 8.10 -15.67 0.88
CA PHE A 139 7.76 -14.74 1.97
C PHE A 139 6.64 -15.28 2.85
N GLY A 140 5.65 -15.97 2.28
CA GLY A 140 4.63 -16.68 3.06
C GLY A 140 5.22 -17.76 3.98
N PHE A 141 6.21 -18.51 3.48
CA PHE A 141 6.97 -19.44 4.31
C PHE A 141 7.72 -18.72 5.44
N LEU A 142 8.40 -17.60 5.14
CA LEU A 142 9.14 -16.82 6.14
C LEU A 142 8.24 -16.18 7.20
N MET A 143 6.97 -15.87 6.88
CA MET A 143 5.95 -15.45 7.85
C MET A 143 5.49 -16.58 8.79
N GLY A 144 5.90 -17.81 8.51
CA GLY A 144 5.55 -18.99 9.28
C GLY A 144 4.20 -19.59 8.89
N PHE A 145 3.81 -19.50 7.61
CA PHE A 145 2.72 -20.29 7.07
C PHE A 145 3.17 -21.72 6.74
N ASP A 146 2.22 -22.65 6.78
CA ASP A 146 2.42 -24.06 6.50
C ASP A 146 1.56 -24.56 5.33
N GLY A 147 2.02 -25.64 4.68
CA GLY A 147 1.27 -26.35 3.66
C GLY A 147 0.64 -25.45 2.58
N LYS A 148 -0.69 -25.45 2.52
CA LYS A 148 -1.47 -24.73 1.50
C LYS A 148 -1.51 -23.21 1.74
N ASN A 149 -1.30 -22.75 2.97
CA ASN A 149 -1.36 -21.33 3.34
C ASN A 149 -0.20 -20.53 2.73
N ILE A 150 0.94 -21.18 2.47
CA ILE A 150 2.10 -20.57 1.80
C ILE A 150 1.71 -20.10 0.38
N LEU A 151 1.06 -20.97 -0.39
CA LEU A 151 0.67 -20.65 -1.76
C LEU A 151 -0.56 -19.71 -1.79
N MET A 152 -1.47 -19.84 -0.82
CA MET A 152 -2.55 -18.87 -0.63
C MET A 152 -1.98 -17.46 -0.45
N GLU A 153 -1.01 -17.28 0.45
CA GLU A 153 -0.36 -15.99 0.67
C GLU A 153 0.36 -15.47 -0.58
N GLY A 154 1.07 -16.35 -1.28
CA GLY A 154 1.69 -16.01 -2.56
C GLY A 154 0.66 -15.45 -3.54
N ASN A 155 -0.49 -16.11 -3.70
CA ASN A 155 -1.58 -15.66 -4.57
C ASN A 155 -2.11 -14.29 -4.14
N LEU A 156 -2.35 -14.08 -2.85
CA LEU A 156 -2.84 -12.82 -2.31
C LEU A 156 -1.86 -11.66 -2.58
N LEU A 157 -0.56 -11.86 -2.30
CA LEU A 157 0.48 -10.85 -2.56
C LEU A 157 0.69 -10.60 -4.06
N GLY A 158 0.61 -11.64 -4.88
CA GLY A 158 0.68 -11.52 -6.33
C GLY A 158 -0.52 -10.76 -6.91
N SER A 159 -1.73 -11.07 -6.45
CA SER A 159 -2.96 -10.37 -6.78
C SER A 159 -2.87 -8.90 -6.37
N LYS A 160 -2.39 -8.61 -5.16
CA LYS A 160 -2.14 -7.25 -4.67
C LYS A 160 -1.19 -6.48 -5.56
N LEU A 161 -0.04 -7.05 -5.91
CA LEU A 161 0.97 -6.36 -6.73
C LEU A 161 0.43 -6.02 -8.13
N VAL A 162 -0.24 -6.99 -8.76
CA VAL A 162 -0.64 -6.94 -10.16
C VAL A 162 -1.93 -6.16 -10.37
N LEU A 163 -2.93 -6.39 -9.52
CA LEU A 163 -4.25 -5.77 -9.62
C LEU A 163 -4.34 -4.60 -8.64
N ASN A 164 -4.45 -4.90 -7.35
CA ASN A 164 -4.39 -3.99 -6.20
C ASN A 164 -4.82 -4.74 -4.92
N GLU A 165 -4.68 -4.06 -3.78
CA GLU A 165 -5.05 -4.59 -2.48
C GLU A 165 -6.55 -4.80 -2.30
N PHE A 166 -7.43 -4.06 -2.99
CA PHE A 166 -8.89 -4.27 -2.91
C PHE A 166 -9.30 -5.63 -3.46
N VAL A 167 -8.74 -6.04 -4.60
CA VAL A 167 -9.00 -7.38 -5.17
C VAL A 167 -8.43 -8.46 -4.26
N ALA A 168 -7.24 -8.27 -3.72
CA ALA A 168 -6.64 -9.22 -2.78
C ALA A 168 -7.45 -9.35 -1.48
N PHE A 169 -7.96 -8.25 -0.92
CA PHE A 169 -8.84 -8.30 0.25
C PHE A 169 -10.19 -8.94 -0.05
N GLN A 170 -10.71 -8.80 -1.26
CA GLN A 170 -11.93 -9.49 -1.67
C GLN A 170 -11.72 -11.00 -1.72
N GLU A 171 -10.56 -11.47 -2.19
CA GLU A 171 -10.18 -12.88 -2.19
C GLU A 171 -9.99 -13.40 -0.74
N LEU A 172 -9.22 -12.68 0.08
CA LEU A 172 -9.03 -13.05 1.49
C LEU A 172 -10.36 -13.10 2.24
N GLY A 173 -11.23 -12.11 2.06
CA GLY A 173 -12.54 -12.02 2.71
C GLY A 173 -13.47 -13.22 2.47
N GLN A 174 -13.34 -13.89 1.32
CA GLN A 174 -14.10 -15.11 1.01
C GLN A 174 -13.63 -16.31 1.83
N HIS A 175 -12.36 -16.34 2.22
CA HIS A 175 -11.73 -17.46 2.90
C HIS A 175 -11.45 -17.20 4.39
N ILE A 176 -11.42 -15.94 4.83
CA ILE A 176 -10.92 -15.53 6.15
C ILE A 176 -11.62 -16.22 7.31
N LYS A 177 -12.90 -16.56 7.19
CA LYS A 177 -13.67 -17.29 8.22
C LYS A 177 -13.25 -18.76 8.39
N SER A 178 -12.60 -19.33 7.38
CA SER A 178 -12.09 -20.70 7.40
C SER A 178 -10.62 -20.80 7.83
N LEU A 179 -9.93 -19.66 7.91
CA LEU A 179 -8.55 -19.57 8.37
C LEU A 179 -8.51 -19.52 9.89
N ASP A 180 -7.45 -20.07 10.47
CA ASP A 180 -7.16 -19.83 11.88
C ASP A 180 -6.79 -18.36 12.12
N TYR A 181 -6.90 -17.92 13.37
CA TYR A 181 -6.66 -16.54 13.76
C TYR A 181 -5.29 -16.02 13.28
N ARG A 182 -4.24 -16.83 13.42
CA ARG A 182 -2.87 -16.40 13.09
C ARG A 182 -2.74 -16.24 11.59
N THR A 183 -3.20 -17.20 10.79
CA THR A 183 -3.16 -17.11 9.33
C THR A 183 -3.95 -15.91 8.81
N ALA A 184 -5.17 -15.70 9.31
CA ALA A 184 -6.00 -14.55 8.94
C ALA A 184 -5.35 -13.21 9.29
N LEU A 185 -4.75 -13.09 10.48
CA LEU A 185 -4.06 -11.89 10.95
C LEU A 185 -2.85 -11.55 10.05
N LEU A 186 -1.98 -12.54 9.79
CA LEU A 186 -0.75 -12.32 9.03
C LEU A 186 -1.04 -11.98 7.56
N ALA A 187 -1.97 -12.71 6.92
CA ALA A 187 -2.38 -12.42 5.55
C ALA A 187 -3.05 -11.04 5.43
N THR A 188 -3.79 -10.62 6.46
CA THR A 188 -4.34 -9.26 6.47
C THR A 188 -3.23 -8.21 6.54
N ILE A 189 -2.27 -8.37 7.45
CA ILE A 189 -1.18 -7.39 7.65
C ILE A 189 -0.27 -7.31 6.41
N SER A 190 0.03 -8.41 5.75
CA SER A 190 0.87 -8.42 4.54
C SER A 190 0.19 -7.70 3.37
N LEU A 191 -1.15 -7.78 3.30
CA LEU A 191 -1.97 -7.07 2.32
C LEU A 191 -2.19 -5.60 2.64
N CYS A 192 -2.03 -5.17 3.89
CA CYS A 192 -2.16 -3.77 4.27
C CYS A 192 -1.08 -2.90 3.59
N GLY A 193 -1.51 -2.01 2.69
CA GLY A 193 -0.65 -1.06 2.00
C GLY A 193 -0.98 -0.93 0.51
N PHE A 194 -0.82 0.27 -0.04
CA PHE A 194 -1.09 0.59 -1.44
C PHE A 194 -0.01 0.16 -2.45
N ALA A 195 1.04 -0.53 -2.02
CA ALA A 195 2.14 -0.86 -2.91
C ALA A 195 1.72 -1.89 -3.99
N ASN A 196 1.43 -1.38 -5.19
CA ASN A 196 1.03 -2.14 -6.37
C ASN A 196 1.35 -1.33 -7.65
N LEU A 197 1.22 -1.95 -8.83
CA LEU A 197 1.53 -1.30 -10.11
C LEU A 197 0.66 -0.07 -10.40
N SER A 198 -0.61 -0.08 -9.98
CA SER A 198 -1.52 1.05 -10.18
C SER A 198 -1.12 2.28 -9.36
N SER A 199 -0.62 2.06 -8.15
CA SER A 199 -0.24 3.12 -7.21
C SER A 199 1.00 3.90 -7.64
N LEU A 200 1.83 3.35 -8.54
CA LEU A 200 2.96 4.07 -9.13
C LEU A 200 2.48 5.37 -9.80
N GLY A 201 1.45 5.27 -10.64
CA GLY A 201 0.88 6.42 -11.36
C GLY A 201 0.20 7.42 -10.41
N ILE A 202 -0.54 6.90 -9.43
CA ILE A 202 -1.27 7.70 -8.43
C ILE A 202 -0.30 8.49 -7.53
N CYS A 203 0.79 7.89 -7.07
CA CYS A 203 1.77 8.57 -6.23
C CYS A 203 2.49 9.69 -6.98
N ILE A 204 2.89 9.47 -8.24
CA ILE A 204 3.54 10.51 -9.05
C ILE A 204 2.56 11.64 -9.30
N SER A 205 1.34 11.34 -9.77
CA SER A 205 0.36 12.36 -10.12
C SER A 205 -0.11 13.15 -8.90
N GLY A 206 -0.41 12.48 -7.79
CA GLY A 206 -0.87 13.09 -6.56
C GLY A 206 0.15 14.04 -5.93
N ILE A 207 1.41 13.62 -5.82
CA ILE A 207 2.46 14.47 -5.23
C ILE A 207 2.88 15.57 -6.22
N ALA A 208 2.91 15.31 -7.53
CA ALA A 208 3.25 16.32 -8.53
C ALA A 208 2.22 17.47 -8.60
N VAL A 209 0.96 17.25 -8.21
CA VAL A 209 -0.02 18.35 -8.05
C VAL A 209 0.40 19.32 -6.94
N LEU A 210 1.06 18.83 -5.90
CA LEU A 210 1.52 19.62 -4.77
C LEU A 210 2.87 20.31 -5.01
N CYS A 211 3.77 19.65 -5.75
CA CYS A 211 5.08 20.18 -6.12
C CYS A 211 5.48 19.68 -7.52
N PRO A 212 5.06 20.38 -8.60
CA PRO A 212 5.34 19.98 -9.98
C PRO A 212 6.83 19.84 -10.28
N GLU A 213 7.68 20.64 -9.65
CA GLU A 213 9.13 20.64 -9.88
C GLU A 213 9.80 19.33 -9.46
N LYS A 214 9.19 18.57 -8.54
CA LYS A 214 9.70 17.26 -8.09
C LYS A 214 9.21 16.10 -8.96
N ARG A 215 8.41 16.33 -10.00
CA ARG A 215 7.86 15.27 -10.87
C ARG A 215 8.94 14.33 -11.42
N GLY A 216 10.09 14.87 -11.83
CA GLY A 216 11.22 14.07 -12.30
C GLY A 216 11.82 13.16 -11.22
N THR A 217 12.02 13.70 -10.01
CA THR A 217 12.47 12.92 -8.85
C THR A 217 11.47 11.82 -8.49
N LEU A 218 10.18 12.15 -8.44
CA LEU A 218 9.12 11.18 -8.13
C LEU A 218 9.14 10.02 -9.13
N ALA A 219 9.17 10.32 -10.43
CA ALA A 219 9.22 9.29 -11.47
C ALA A 219 10.46 8.39 -11.38
N ARG A 220 11.63 8.94 -11.01
CA ARG A 220 12.85 8.16 -10.80
C ARG A 220 12.75 7.22 -9.59
N LEU A 221 12.13 7.66 -8.50
CA LEU A 221 12.12 6.93 -7.23
C LEU A 221 10.91 5.98 -7.08
N VAL A 222 9.83 6.20 -7.82
CA VAL A 222 8.52 5.55 -7.63
C VAL A 222 8.56 4.01 -7.62
N PHE A 223 9.36 3.39 -8.50
CA PHE A 223 9.43 1.94 -8.56
C PHE A 223 10.17 1.37 -7.35
N ARG A 224 11.27 2.01 -6.95
CA ARG A 224 12.01 1.65 -5.73
C ARG A 224 11.15 1.86 -4.49
N SER A 225 10.34 2.93 -4.44
CA SER A 225 9.44 3.16 -3.31
C SER A 225 8.30 2.15 -3.25
N MET A 226 7.82 1.62 -4.37
CA MET A 226 6.83 0.53 -4.39
C MET A 226 7.40 -0.74 -3.77
N LEU A 227 8.63 -1.12 -4.15
CA LEU A 227 9.31 -2.25 -3.50
C LEU A 227 9.51 -2.01 -2.00
N GLY A 228 9.81 -0.76 -1.61
CA GLY A 228 9.84 -0.36 -0.21
C GLY A 228 8.48 -0.52 0.49
N GLY A 229 7.38 -0.07 -0.14
CA GLY A 229 6.03 -0.23 0.41
C GLY A 229 5.63 -1.71 0.59
N ILE A 230 5.97 -2.58 -0.36
CA ILE A 230 5.79 -4.04 -0.22
C ILE A 230 6.63 -4.55 0.96
N ALA A 231 7.90 -4.16 1.05
CA ALA A 231 8.76 -4.58 2.14
C ALA A 231 8.24 -4.11 3.51
N VAL A 232 7.60 -2.94 3.62
CA VAL A 232 6.97 -2.46 4.86
C VAL A 232 5.85 -3.40 5.31
N SER A 233 4.94 -3.79 4.42
CA SER A 233 3.82 -4.67 4.78
C SER A 233 4.30 -6.09 5.10
N LEU A 234 5.26 -6.62 4.32
CA LEU A 234 5.88 -7.92 4.59
C LEU A 234 6.63 -7.92 5.92
N LEU A 235 7.43 -6.88 6.21
CA LEU A 235 8.16 -6.76 7.48
C LEU A 235 7.20 -6.68 8.67
N SER A 236 6.11 -5.93 8.52
CA SER A 236 5.06 -5.83 9.56
C SER A 236 4.44 -7.20 9.84
N ALA A 237 4.11 -7.96 8.78
CA ALA A 237 3.56 -9.31 8.92
C ALA A 237 4.59 -10.27 9.54
N LEU A 238 5.87 -10.20 9.15
CA LEU A 238 6.95 -11.01 9.72
C LEU A 238 7.12 -10.73 11.22
N LEU A 239 7.11 -9.47 11.64
CA LEU A 239 7.23 -9.08 13.05
C LEU A 239 6.05 -9.61 13.87
N VAL A 240 4.82 -9.45 13.38
CA VAL A 240 3.64 -10.02 14.06
C VAL A 240 3.68 -11.55 14.04
N GLY A 241 4.17 -12.15 12.96
CA GLY A 241 4.36 -13.60 12.84
C GLY A 241 5.32 -14.15 13.88
N LEU A 242 6.38 -13.41 14.21
CA LEU A 242 7.32 -13.72 15.27
C LEU A 242 6.71 -13.56 16.67
N VAL A 243 5.98 -12.47 16.91
CA VAL A 243 5.35 -12.21 18.23
C VAL A 243 4.26 -13.23 18.53
N THR A 244 3.51 -13.66 17.51
CA THR A 244 2.41 -14.65 17.64
C THR A 244 2.87 -16.11 17.64
N LEU A 245 4.18 -16.37 17.52
CA LEU A 245 4.77 -17.71 17.73
C LEU A 245 4.98 -18.04 19.21
N ILE A 246 5.00 -17.02 20.07
CA ILE A 246 5.20 -17.11 21.53
C ILE A 246 3.85 -17.24 22.22
#